data_AF-C0N2R3-F1
#
_entry.id   AF-C0N2R3-F1
#
_cell.length_a   1.000
_cell.length_b   1.000
_cell.length_c   1.000
_cell.angle_alpha   90.00
_cell.angle_beta   90.00
_cell.angle_gamma   90.00
#
_symmetry.space_group_name_H-M   'P 1'
#
loop_
_entity.id
_entity.type
_entity.pdbx_description
1 polymer ?
#
loop_
_entity_poly.entity_id
_entity_poly.type
_entity_poly.pdbx_seq_one_letter_code
_entity_poly.pdbx_strand_id
1 'polypeptide(L)'
;VANYDLVTTNSGSSEQTDNQAYAGLVWTWGNITPSAVIGFSHGQVESDGDTQGIHASLSINFLDGIQLGKVKLTYLNGKEDFQGEAGIGYDLINKAFLIPVGVNAPHMAAGLDVSWAAIEPYFILHTRDKFDKPDERSVTECRNVGPGGAYTDADCTNPAPL
;
A
#
# COMPACT_ATOMS: atom_id res chain seq x y z
N VAL A 1 -31.33 1.82 40.67
CA VAL A 1 -30.89 2.61 39.48
C VAL A 1 -29.77 1.82 38.86
N ALA A 2 -29.93 1.46 37.59
CA ALA A 2 -28.88 0.81 36.84
C ALA A 2 -27.76 1.81 36.54
N ASN A 3 -26.51 1.33 36.55
CA ASN A 3 -25.35 2.19 36.51
C ASN A 3 -24.35 1.82 35.41
N TYR A 4 -24.53 0.68 34.74
CA TYR A 4 -23.56 0.16 33.77
C TYR A 4 -24.20 -0.10 32.42
N ASP A 5 -23.42 0.05 31.35
CA ASP A 5 -23.83 -0.31 29.99
C ASP A 5 -22.65 -0.90 29.20
N LEU A 6 -22.98 -1.71 28.20
CA LEU A 6 -22.00 -2.24 27.24
C LEU A 6 -21.66 -1.13 26.25
N VAL A 7 -20.53 -0.47 26.47
CA VAL A 7 -20.04 0.58 25.58
C VAL A 7 -19.07 -0.04 24.60
N THR A 8 -19.41 0.03 23.31
CA THR A 8 -18.48 -0.36 22.25
C THR A 8 -17.65 0.86 21.87
N THR A 9 -16.35 0.79 22.12
CA THR A 9 -15.39 1.80 21.68
C THR A 9 -14.65 1.25 20.48
N ASN A 10 -14.71 1.96 19.35
CA ASN A 10 -13.86 1.66 18.21
C ASN A 10 -12.46 2.21 18.52
N SER A 11 -11.50 1.32 18.68
CA SER A 11 -10.08 1.65 18.86
C SER A 11 -9.31 1.10 17.67
N GLY A 12 -9.37 1.82 16.55
CA GLY A 12 -8.50 1.55 15.40
C GLY A 12 -7.09 2.08 15.67
N SER A 13 -6.05 1.38 15.20
CA SER A 13 -4.77 2.06 15.00
C SER A 13 -4.96 3.09 13.90
N SER A 14 -4.58 4.34 14.16
CA SER A 14 -4.73 5.43 13.17
C SER A 14 -3.93 5.16 11.89
N GLU A 15 -2.88 4.34 12.01
CA GLU A 15 -1.94 4.01 10.94
C GLU A 15 -1.50 2.54 11.06
N GLN A 16 -1.23 1.89 9.94
CA GLN A 16 -0.62 0.56 9.84
C GLN A 16 0.53 0.60 8.83
N THR A 17 1.59 -0.16 9.10
CA THR A 17 2.65 -0.40 8.12
C THR A 17 2.38 -1.71 7.37
N ASP A 18 2.44 -1.66 6.04
CA ASP A 18 2.32 -2.82 5.17
C ASP A 18 3.53 -2.92 4.21
N ASN A 19 4.04 -4.14 4.04
CA ASN A 19 5.20 -4.45 3.21
C ASN A 19 4.85 -5.52 2.20
N GLN A 20 5.04 -5.23 0.92
CA GLN A 20 4.65 -6.12 -0.16
C GLN A 20 5.83 -6.38 -1.10
N ALA A 21 6.11 -7.65 -1.36
CA ALA A 21 7.01 -8.05 -2.44
C ALA A 21 6.17 -8.54 -3.63
N TYR A 22 6.63 -8.28 -4.85
CA TYR A 22 5.92 -8.72 -6.05
C TYR A 22 6.87 -9.15 -7.15
N ALA A 23 6.30 -9.92 -8.07
CA ALA A 23 6.88 -10.20 -9.38
C ALA A 23 5.89 -9.77 -10.47
N GLY A 24 6.40 -9.49 -11.66
CA GLY A 24 5.59 -9.00 -12.75
C GLY A 24 6.31 -8.98 -14.09
N LEU A 25 5.63 -8.41 -15.06
CA LEU A 25 6.11 -8.15 -16.40
C LEU A 25 6.02 -6.65 -16.67
N VAL A 26 7.07 -6.07 -17.24
CA VAL A 26 7.13 -4.67 -17.66
C VAL A 26 7.30 -4.59 -19.17
N TRP A 27 6.43 -3.80 -19.81
CA TRP A 27 6.54 -3.40 -21.20
C TRP A 27 7.01 -1.97 -21.26
N THR A 28 8.10 -1.74 -21.98
CA THR A 28 8.58 -0.40 -22.32
C THR A 28 8.15 -0.11 -23.75
N TRP A 29 7.62 1.08 -23.99
CA TRP A 29 7.15 1.48 -25.32
C TRP A 29 8.27 1.37 -26.36
N GLY A 30 7.95 0.76 -27.51
CA GLY A 30 8.94 0.44 -28.54
C GLY A 30 9.55 -0.97 -28.41
N ASN A 31 9.31 -1.69 -27.31
CA ASN A 31 9.67 -3.10 -27.18
C ASN A 31 8.39 -3.98 -27.10
N ILE A 32 8.33 -5.00 -27.95
CA ILE A 32 7.21 -5.95 -27.99
C ILE A 32 7.36 -7.03 -26.90
N THR A 33 8.61 -7.35 -26.54
CA THR A 33 8.90 -8.40 -25.55
C THR A 33 8.96 -7.79 -24.15
N PRO A 34 8.15 -8.26 -23.20
CA PRO A 34 8.25 -7.79 -21.83
C PRO A 34 9.53 -8.26 -21.16
N SER A 35 9.97 -7.46 -20.20
CA SER A 35 11.00 -7.84 -19.24
C SER A 35 10.33 -8.29 -17.95
N ALA A 36 10.98 -9.16 -17.18
CA ALA A 36 10.49 -9.45 -15.83
C ALA A 36 10.79 -8.25 -14.92
N VAL A 37 9.98 -8.08 -13.89
CA VAL A 37 10.25 -7.13 -12.81
C VAL A 37 9.99 -7.80 -11.47
N ILE A 38 10.88 -7.54 -10.53
CA ILE A 38 10.64 -7.82 -9.12
C ILE A 38 10.68 -6.51 -8.35
N GLY A 39 9.87 -6.41 -7.30
CA GLY A 39 9.82 -5.20 -6.50
C GLY A 39 9.41 -5.44 -5.07
N PHE A 40 9.65 -4.41 -4.28
CA PHE A 40 9.33 -4.34 -2.88
C PHE A 40 8.75 -2.95 -2.58
N SER A 41 7.62 -2.92 -1.88
CA SER A 41 6.93 -1.70 -1.47
C SER A 41 6.77 -1.71 0.05
N HIS A 42 7.03 -0.56 0.66
CA HIS A 42 6.79 -0.30 2.07
C HIS A 42 5.85 0.90 2.15
N GLY A 43 4.66 0.71 2.73
CA GLY A 43 3.64 1.74 2.89
C GLY A 43 3.23 1.92 4.34
N GLN A 44 2.96 3.15 4.73
CA GLN A 44 2.19 3.51 5.91
C GLN A 44 0.80 3.91 5.43
N VAL A 45 -0.22 3.22 5.94
CA VAL A 45 -1.63 3.35 5.55
C VAL A 45 -2.41 3.87 6.74
N GLU A 46 -2.99 5.05 6.59
CA GLU A 46 -3.91 5.64 7.56
C GLU A 46 -5.26 4.90 7.54
N SER A 47 -6.06 5.02 8.61
CA SER A 47 -7.37 4.36 8.69
C SER A 47 -8.33 4.76 7.56
N ASP A 48 -8.16 5.95 6.99
CA ASP A 48 -8.97 6.44 5.86
C ASP A 48 -8.43 5.95 4.49
N GLY A 49 -7.34 5.19 4.49
CA GLY A 49 -6.68 4.65 3.31
C GLY A 49 -5.59 5.54 2.70
N ASP A 50 -5.32 6.73 3.24
CA ASP A 50 -4.18 7.52 2.80
C ASP A 50 -2.89 6.73 3.01
N THR A 51 -2.13 6.60 1.91
CA THR A 51 -0.97 5.74 1.83
C THR A 51 0.23 6.54 1.36
N GLN A 52 1.28 6.51 2.17
CA GLN A 52 2.59 7.07 1.85
C GLN A 52 3.67 6.01 2.01
N GLY A 53 4.69 6.03 1.16
CA GLY A 53 5.66 4.95 1.20
C GLY A 53 6.82 5.06 0.24
N ILE A 54 7.58 3.97 0.18
CA ILE A 54 8.67 3.79 -0.78
C ILE A 54 8.44 2.52 -1.58
N HIS A 55 8.91 2.53 -2.82
CA HIS A 55 8.82 1.40 -3.73
C HIS A 55 10.16 1.25 -4.46
N ALA A 56 10.74 0.05 -4.37
CA ALA A 56 11.95 -0.33 -5.07
C ALA A 56 11.64 -1.42 -6.09
N SER A 57 12.19 -1.30 -7.30
CA SER A 57 12.01 -2.33 -8.34
C SER A 57 13.29 -2.57 -9.15
N LEU A 58 13.41 -3.78 -9.68
CA LEU A 58 14.47 -4.21 -10.58
C LEU A 58 13.86 -4.96 -11.75
N SER A 59 14.13 -4.50 -12.98
CA SER A 59 13.76 -5.24 -14.18
C SER A 59 14.89 -6.15 -14.67
N ILE A 60 14.50 -7.25 -15.33
CA ILE A 60 15.38 -8.27 -15.87
C ILE A 60 14.96 -8.50 -17.32
N ASN A 61 15.86 -8.15 -18.24
CA ASN A 61 15.66 -8.36 -19.67
C ASN A 61 16.10 -9.78 -20.06
N PHE A 62 15.39 -10.33 -21.05
CA PHE A 62 15.66 -11.66 -21.60
C PHE A 62 16.08 -11.64 -23.07
N LEU A 63 15.91 -10.49 -23.75
CA LEU A 63 16.47 -10.29 -25.09
C LEU A 63 18.00 -10.36 -24.96
N ASP A 64 18.61 -11.33 -25.64
CA ASP A 64 20.07 -11.59 -25.64
C ASP A 64 20.65 -12.16 -24.34
N GLY A 65 19.83 -12.85 -23.55
CA GLY A 65 20.22 -13.50 -22.30
C GLY A 65 19.72 -12.78 -21.05
N ILE A 66 20.11 -13.25 -19.88
CA ILE A 66 19.67 -12.66 -18.60
C ILE A 66 20.51 -11.42 -18.31
N GLN A 67 19.90 -10.24 -18.41
CA GLN A 67 20.55 -8.97 -18.14
C GLN A 67 19.73 -8.15 -17.14
N LEU A 68 20.39 -7.52 -16.18
CA LEU A 68 19.74 -6.55 -15.30
C LEU A 68 19.39 -5.30 -16.10
N GLY A 69 18.13 -4.90 -16.04
CA GLY A 69 17.58 -3.76 -16.76
C GLY A 69 17.67 -2.47 -15.97
N LYS A 70 16.52 -1.99 -15.49
CA LYS A 70 16.39 -0.74 -14.75
C LYS A 70 16.18 -1.04 -13.28
N VAL A 71 16.89 -0.32 -12.42
CA VAL A 71 16.60 -0.26 -10.98
C VAL A 71 15.93 1.07 -10.66
N LYS A 72 14.87 1.06 -9.87
CA LYS A 72 14.10 2.25 -9.51
C LYS A 72 13.83 2.29 -8.01
N LEU A 73 13.84 3.50 -7.46
CA LEU A 73 13.40 3.82 -6.11
C LEU A 73 12.46 5.02 -6.18
N THR A 74 11.19 4.81 -5.84
CA THR A 74 10.13 5.81 -5.90
C THR A 74 9.52 6.04 -4.53
N TYR A 75 9.05 7.26 -4.31
CA TYR A 75 8.13 7.61 -3.25
C TYR A 75 6.70 7.38 -3.74
N LEU A 76 5.86 6.79 -2.90
CA LEU A 76 4.44 6.53 -3.14
C LEU A 76 3.60 7.53 -2.35
N ASN A 77 2.55 8.07 -2.98
CA ASN A 77 1.56 8.92 -2.31
C ASN A 77 0.19 8.77 -2.96
N GLY A 78 -0.85 8.47 -2.18
CA GLY A 78 -2.23 8.38 -2.68
C GLY A 78 -3.13 7.59 -1.74
N LYS A 79 -4.13 6.92 -2.29
CA LYS A 79 -5.00 5.99 -1.56
C LYS A 79 -4.46 4.57 -1.66
N GLU A 80 -4.95 3.64 -0.83
CA GLU A 80 -4.47 2.25 -0.73
C GLU A 80 -4.64 1.44 -2.03
N ASP A 81 -5.57 1.87 -2.89
CA ASP A 81 -5.93 1.26 -4.18
C ASP A 81 -5.42 2.04 -5.41
N PHE A 82 -4.90 3.26 -5.21
CA PHE A 82 -4.33 4.06 -6.28
C PHE A 82 -3.30 5.06 -5.74
N GLN A 83 -2.03 4.84 -6.08
CA GLN A 83 -0.91 5.69 -5.66
C GLN A 83 -0.28 6.39 -6.85
N GLY A 84 0.05 7.67 -6.71
CA GLY A 84 1.06 8.30 -7.55
C GLY A 84 2.46 7.89 -7.08
N GLU A 85 3.40 7.79 -8.01
CA GLU A 85 4.80 7.51 -7.68
C GLU A 85 5.78 8.40 -8.45
N ALA A 86 6.87 8.78 -7.78
CA ALA A 86 7.97 9.52 -8.40
C ALA A 86 9.28 9.28 -7.65
N GLY A 87 10.42 9.29 -8.34
CA GLY A 87 11.70 9.16 -7.65
C GLY A 87 12.91 9.17 -8.57
N ILE A 88 13.81 8.23 -8.35
CA ILE A 88 15.07 8.10 -9.10
C ILE A 88 15.27 6.66 -9.57
N GLY A 89 16.01 6.51 -10.66
CA GLY A 89 16.39 5.20 -11.16
C GLY A 89 17.67 5.23 -11.97
N TYR A 90 18.13 4.05 -12.32
CA TYR A 90 19.31 3.85 -13.14
C TYR A 90 19.07 2.70 -14.12
N ASP A 91 19.33 2.95 -15.40
CA ASP A 91 19.34 1.93 -16.44
C ASP A 91 20.73 1.29 -16.49
N LEU A 92 20.84 0.03 -16.08
CA LEU A 92 22.11 -0.69 -16.04
C LEU A 92 22.63 -1.06 -17.44
N ILE A 93 21.74 -1.16 -18.43
CA ILE A 93 22.10 -1.48 -19.82
C ILE A 93 22.66 -0.23 -20.50
N ASN A 94 21.92 0.88 -20.41
CA ASN A 94 22.28 2.14 -21.06
C ASN A 94 23.23 3.02 -20.21
N LYS A 95 23.50 2.63 -18.96
CA LYS A 95 24.32 3.36 -17.98
C LYS A 95 23.85 4.80 -17.76
N ALA A 96 22.54 4.99 -17.66
CA ALA A 96 21.90 6.30 -17.60
C ALA A 96 21.03 6.46 -16.36
N PHE A 97 21.09 7.65 -15.74
CA PHE A 97 20.12 8.05 -14.73
C PHE A 97 18.77 8.38 -15.38
N LEU A 98 17.70 8.03 -14.66
CA LEU A 98 16.34 8.31 -15.07
C LEU A 98 15.49 8.74 -13.86
N ILE A 99 14.46 9.51 -14.13
CA ILE A 99 13.44 9.95 -13.18
C ILE A 99 12.16 9.20 -13.53
N PRO A 100 11.80 8.14 -12.79
CA PRO A 100 10.51 7.49 -12.95
C PRO A 100 9.42 8.36 -12.35
N VAL A 101 8.33 8.55 -13.08
CA VAL A 101 7.07 9.13 -12.61
C VAL A 101 5.91 8.27 -13.10
N GLY A 102 4.90 8.04 -12.29
CA GLY A 102 3.83 7.13 -12.67
C GLY A 102 2.71 7.02 -11.65
N VAL A 103 1.90 6.01 -11.87
CA VAL A 103 0.81 5.59 -11.00
C VAL A 103 0.88 4.09 -10.79
N ASN A 104 0.41 3.65 -9.63
CA ASN A 104 0.45 2.28 -9.19
C ASN A 104 -0.91 1.89 -8.60
N ALA A 105 -1.44 0.75 -9.01
CA ALA A 105 -2.75 0.23 -8.64
C ALA A 105 -2.66 -1.29 -8.40
N PRO A 106 -3.69 -1.93 -7.81
CA PRO A 106 -3.71 -3.38 -7.68
C PRO A 106 -3.48 -4.07 -9.03
N HIS A 107 -2.50 -4.96 -9.04
CA HIS A 107 -2.05 -5.76 -10.17
C HIS A 107 -1.45 -5.02 -11.38
N MET A 108 -1.37 -3.69 -11.35
CA MET A 108 -0.82 -2.92 -12.48
C MET A 108 -0.17 -1.60 -12.08
N ALA A 109 0.80 -1.18 -12.87
CA ALA A 109 1.38 0.17 -12.78
C ALA A 109 1.65 0.73 -14.17
N ALA A 110 1.69 2.04 -14.30
CA ALA A 110 2.00 2.73 -15.56
C ALA A 110 2.75 4.02 -15.29
N GLY A 111 3.66 4.39 -16.19
CA GLY A 111 4.42 5.61 -16.00
C GLY A 111 5.35 5.95 -17.14
N LEU A 112 6.22 6.90 -16.87
CA LEU A 112 7.26 7.40 -17.76
C LEU A 112 8.61 7.31 -17.04
N ASP A 113 9.62 6.76 -17.70
CA ASP A 113 11.01 6.90 -17.33
C ASP A 113 11.60 8.08 -18.10
N VAL A 114 11.89 9.18 -17.40
CA VAL A 114 12.42 10.40 -18.01
C VAL A 114 13.93 10.45 -17.82
N SER A 115 14.68 10.47 -18.91
CA SER A 115 16.12 10.68 -18.91
C SER A 115 16.49 11.91 -19.73
N TRP A 116 17.76 12.29 -19.73
CA TRP A 116 18.26 13.37 -20.57
C TRP A 116 18.15 13.06 -22.08
N ALA A 117 18.12 11.77 -22.45
CA ALA A 117 18.15 11.31 -23.83
C ALA A 117 16.75 10.96 -24.37
N ALA A 118 15.86 10.48 -23.51
CA ALA A 118 14.56 9.94 -23.92
C ALA A 118 13.52 9.99 -22.80
N ILE A 119 12.26 9.98 -23.20
CA ILE A 119 11.10 9.70 -22.35
C ILE A 119 10.57 8.34 -22.78
N GLU A 120 10.57 7.38 -21.87
CA GLU A 120 10.15 6.01 -22.16
C GLU A 120 8.89 5.67 -21.36
N PRO A 121 7.72 5.61 -22.00
CA PRO A 121 6.52 5.09 -21.37
C PRO A 121 6.68 3.61 -21.01
N TYR A 122 6.12 3.21 -19.88
CA TYR A 122 6.07 1.81 -19.47
C TYR A 122 4.72 1.45 -18.86
N PHE A 123 4.42 0.15 -18.92
CA PHE A 123 3.28 -0.48 -18.25
C PHE A 123 3.73 -1.77 -17.58
N ILE A 124 3.22 -2.05 -16.39
CA ILE A 124 3.57 -3.22 -15.57
C ILE A 124 2.29 -3.98 -15.24
N LEU A 125 2.35 -5.30 -15.38
CA LEU A 125 1.43 -6.23 -14.73
C LEU A 125 2.17 -6.96 -13.63
N HIS A 126 1.66 -6.95 -12.41
CA HIS A 126 2.35 -7.53 -11.27
C HIS A 126 1.41 -8.24 -10.29
N THR A 127 1.97 -9.02 -9.38
CA THR A 127 1.22 -9.75 -8.36
C THR A 127 0.82 -8.91 -7.14
N ARG A 128 1.32 -7.66 -7.03
CA ARG A 128 1.04 -6.75 -5.90
C ARG A 128 -0.46 -6.43 -5.81
N ASP A 129 -1.00 -6.47 -4.61
CA ASP A 129 -2.40 -6.12 -4.30
C ASP A 129 -2.48 -4.67 -3.78
N LYS A 130 -3.66 -4.21 -3.35
CA LYS A 130 -3.81 -2.98 -2.57
C LYS A 130 -3.09 -3.09 -1.22
N PHE A 131 -2.78 -1.96 -0.60
CA PHE A 131 -2.26 -1.97 0.77
C PHE A 131 -3.36 -2.28 1.78
N ASP A 132 -2.99 -3.00 2.86
CA ASP A 132 -3.92 -3.35 3.93
C ASP A 132 -4.20 -2.16 4.85
N LYS A 133 -5.48 -1.93 5.15
CA LYS A 133 -5.90 -0.92 6.13
C LYS A 133 -5.87 -1.52 7.55
N PRO A 134 -5.62 -0.69 8.57
CA PRO A 134 -5.74 -1.14 9.95
C PRO A 134 -7.14 -1.67 10.24
N ASP A 135 -7.22 -2.88 10.82
CA ASP A 135 -8.48 -3.46 11.29
C ASP A 135 -9.08 -2.56 12.39
N GLU A 136 -10.34 -2.14 12.21
CA GLU A 136 -11.10 -1.52 13.29
C GLU A 136 -11.33 -2.56 14.41
N ARG A 137 -10.60 -2.45 15.53
CA ARG A 137 -10.95 -3.20 16.74
C ARG A 137 -12.10 -2.52 17.47
N SER A 138 -13.25 -3.17 17.45
CA SER A 138 -14.32 -2.91 18.41
C SER A 138 -13.95 -3.56 19.74
N VAL A 139 -13.71 -2.74 20.76
CA VAL A 139 -13.60 -3.19 22.14
C VAL A 139 -14.95 -2.88 22.80
N THR A 140 -15.72 -3.92 23.09
CA THR A 140 -16.91 -3.79 23.93
C THR A 140 -16.50 -3.98 25.39
N GLU A 141 -16.70 -2.95 26.19
CA GLU A 141 -16.42 -2.98 27.63
C GLU A 141 -17.62 -2.49 28.44
N CYS A 142 -17.79 -3.06 29.63
CA CYS A 142 -18.83 -2.64 30.55
C CYS A 142 -18.37 -1.37 31.28
N ARG A 143 -19.01 -0.23 31.02
CA ARG A 143 -18.66 1.06 31.65
C ARG A 143 -19.75 1.52 32.58
N ASN A 144 -19.34 2.19 33.66
CA ASN A 144 -20.28 2.92 34.51
C ASN A 144 -20.75 4.18 33.76
N VAL A 145 -22.04 4.25 33.46
CA VAL A 145 -22.68 5.36 32.71
C VAL A 145 -23.47 6.30 33.63
N GLY A 146 -23.41 6.10 34.95
CA GLY A 146 -24.25 6.83 35.91
C GLY A 146 -25.72 6.38 35.87
N PRO A 147 -26.65 7.19 36.41
CA PRO A 147 -28.05 6.78 36.55
C PRO A 147 -28.71 6.47 35.20
N GLY A 148 -29.25 5.26 35.06
CA GLY A 148 -30.05 4.86 33.89
C GLY A 148 -29.38 3.87 32.92
N GLY A 149 -28.35 3.14 33.37
CA GLY A 149 -27.73 2.06 32.58
C GLY A 149 -28.66 0.86 32.30
N ALA A 150 -28.15 -0.12 31.56
CA ALA A 150 -28.84 -1.39 31.30
C ALA A 150 -28.51 -2.49 32.33
N TYR A 151 -27.38 -2.35 33.04
CA TYR A 151 -26.85 -3.35 33.96
C TYR A 151 -26.57 -2.78 35.35
N THR A 152 -26.53 -3.68 36.33
CA THR A 152 -26.33 -3.35 37.75
C THR A 152 -24.94 -3.73 38.28
N ASP A 153 -24.19 -4.52 37.52
CA ASP A 153 -22.85 -5.00 37.83
C ASP A 153 -21.80 -4.54 36.81
N ALA A 154 -20.54 -4.53 37.23
CA ALA A 154 -19.41 -4.07 36.42
C ALA A 154 -18.99 -5.06 35.33
N ASP A 155 -19.52 -6.29 35.34
CA ASP A 155 -19.28 -7.29 34.32
C ASP A 155 -20.43 -7.35 33.29
N CYS A 156 -21.45 -6.50 33.44
CA CYS A 156 -22.66 -6.45 32.60
C CYS A 156 -23.33 -7.83 32.45
N THR A 157 -23.41 -8.59 33.53
CA THR A 157 -24.04 -9.92 33.57
C THR A 157 -25.44 -9.91 34.16
N ASN A 158 -25.77 -8.90 34.98
CA ASN A 158 -27.03 -8.78 35.67
C ASN A 158 -27.85 -7.58 35.14
N PRO A 159 -28.84 -7.83 34.27
CA PRO A 159 -29.66 -6.78 33.69
C PRO A 159 -30.49 -6.08 34.77
N ALA A 160 -30.74 -4.80 34.56
CA ALA A 160 -31.62 -4.02 35.42
C ALA A 160 -33.06 -4.56 35.34
N PRO A 161 -33.80 -4.61 36.47
CA PRO A 161 -35.22 -4.93 36.44
C PRO A 161 -35.98 -3.86 35.62
N LEU A 162 -36.89 -4.33 34.75
CA LEU A 162 -37.77 -3.51 33.91
C LEU A 162 -38.65 -2.56 34.74
#